data_AF-A0A3B9VGQ2-F1
#
_entry.id   AF-A0A3B9VGQ2-F1
#
_cell.length_a   1.000
_cell.length_b   1.000
_cell.length_c   1.000
_cell.angle_alpha   90.00
_cell.angle_beta   90.00
_cell.angle_gamma   90.00
#
_symmetry.space_group_name_H-M   'P 1'
#
loop_
_entity.id
_entity.type
_entity.pdbx_description
1 polymer ?
#
loop_
_entity_poly.entity_id
_entity_poly.type
_entity_poly.pdbx_seq_one_letter_code
_entity_poly.pdbx_strand_id
1 'polypeptide(L)'
;MKKIMLLSNNPELVSKIKATNYDVLAYDDFMTVFEQLNFHNPDMIVFDFNLIDYEQQFMLESLPKKSEANYIKLVAIGKSPIKERMADFALKFENAASFNATVF
;
A
#
# COMPACT_ATOMS: atom_id res chain seq x y z
N MET A 1 10.19 1.18 -16.28
CA MET A 1 9.97 2.11 -15.15
C MET A 1 8.83 1.52 -14.33
N LYS A 2 8.99 1.33 -13.01
CA LYS A 2 7.91 0.73 -12.21
C LYS A 2 6.86 1.79 -11.86
N LYS A 3 5.59 1.39 -11.85
CA LYS A 3 4.45 2.25 -11.53
C LYS A 3 3.97 2.01 -10.11
N ILE A 4 3.79 3.10 -9.37
CA ILE A 4 3.32 3.12 -7.99
C ILE A 4 2.03 3.89 -7.93
N MET A 5 1.01 3.29 -7.33
CA MET A 5 -0.16 4.03 -6.85
C MET A 5 0.02 4.34 -5.37
N LEU A 6 -0.13 5.60 -5.00
CA LEU A 6 0.08 6.11 -3.64
C LEU A 6 -1.24 6.63 -3.09
N LEU A 7 -1.72 6.07 -1.98
CA LEU A 7 -2.79 6.64 -1.16
C LEU A 7 -2.18 7.42 0.00
N SER A 8 -2.22 8.75 -0.07
CA SER A 8 -1.69 9.63 0.97
C SER A 8 -2.30 11.02 0.85
N ASN A 9 -2.80 11.55 1.97
CA ASN A 9 -3.20 12.95 2.10
C ASN A 9 -2.06 13.85 2.61
N ASN A 10 -0.86 13.29 2.87
CA ASN A 10 0.32 14.05 3.26
C ASN A 10 1.06 14.61 2.02
N PRO A 11 1.03 15.93 1.78
CA PRO A 11 1.61 16.53 0.57
C PRO A 11 3.15 16.42 0.53
N GLU A 12 3.82 16.49 1.68
CA GLU A 12 5.28 16.37 1.75
C GLU A 12 5.75 14.96 1.35
N LEU A 13 5.05 13.94 1.84
CA LEU A 13 5.30 12.55 1.49
C LEU A 13 5.05 12.30 0.00
N VAL A 14 3.95 12.83 -0.54
CA VAL A 14 3.63 12.73 -1.97
C VAL A 14 4.74 13.36 -2.82
N SER A 15 5.19 14.56 -2.48
CA SER A 15 6.30 15.21 -3.19
C SER A 15 7.60 14.42 -3.11
N LYS A 16 7.95 13.88 -1.93
CA LYS A 16 9.15 13.04 -1.74
C LYS A 16 9.12 11.77 -2.59
N ILE A 17 7.97 11.08 -2.63
CA ILE A 17 7.83 9.85 -3.43
C ILE A 17 7.83 10.18 -4.93
N LYS A 18 7.19 11.27 -5.36
CA LYS A 18 7.22 11.73 -6.76
C LYS A 18 8.62 12.13 -7.25
N ALA A 19 9.53 12.50 -6.34
CA ALA A 19 10.92 12.79 -6.69
C ALA A 19 11.79 11.53 -6.94
N THR A 20 11.23 10.34 -6.73
CA THR A 20 11.92 9.07 -7.04
C THR A 20 11.87 8.75 -8.53
N ASN A 21 12.65 7.76 -8.99
CA ASN A 21 12.67 7.31 -10.39
C ASN A 21 11.49 6.36 -10.74
N TYR A 22 10.35 6.52 -10.08
CA TYR A 22 9.15 5.72 -10.29
C TYR A 22 8.06 6.57 -10.96
N ASP A 23 7.18 5.90 -11.71
CA ASP A 23 5.95 6.53 -12.20
C ASP A 23 4.92 6.54 -11.07
N VAL A 24 4.67 7.70 -10.45
CA VAL A 24 3.88 7.81 -9.22
C VAL A 24 2.54 8.48 -9.49
N LEU A 25 1.46 7.73 -9.29
CA LEU A 25 0.09 8.21 -9.30
C LEU A 25 -0.39 8.34 -7.86
N ALA A 26 -0.58 9.57 -7.39
CA ALA A 26 -0.97 9.85 -6.01
C ALA A 26 -2.45 10.23 -5.93
N TYR A 27 -3.12 9.66 -4.94
CA TYR A 27 -4.54 9.83 -4.62
C TYR A 27 -4.70 10.03 -3.12
N ASP A 28 -5.76 10.71 -2.70
CA ASP A 28 -6.13 10.93 -1.30
C ASP A 28 -7.37 10.12 -0.88
N ASP A 29 -7.94 9.36 -1.81
CA ASP A 29 -9.13 8.52 -1.63
C ASP A 29 -8.85 7.05 -2.03
N PHE A 30 -9.23 6.11 -1.16
CA PHE A 30 -9.00 4.69 -1.36
C PHE A 30 -9.79 4.13 -2.54
N MET A 31 -11.05 4.53 -2.69
CA MET A 31 -11.91 3.98 -3.75
C MET A 31 -11.37 4.32 -5.13
N THR A 32 -10.87 5.54 -5.30
CA THR A 32 -10.18 5.98 -6.51
C THR A 32 -8.97 5.09 -6.82
N VAL A 33 -8.16 4.73 -5.82
CA VAL A 33 -7.03 3.80 -6.02
C VAL A 33 -7.54 2.46 -6.52
N PHE A 34 -8.58 1.91 -5.89
CA PHE A 34 -9.08 0.58 -6.20
C PHE A 34 -9.71 0.52 -7.61
N GLU A 35 -10.49 1.51 -8.01
CA GLU A 35 -11.11 1.61 -9.35
C GLU A 35 -10.07 1.73 -10.46
N GLN A 36 -8.93 2.35 -10.17
CA GLN A 36 -7.86 2.64 -11.13
C GLN A 36 -6.85 1.48 -11.29
N LEU A 37 -6.94 0.42 -10.47
CA LEU A 37 -5.99 -0.71 -10.51
C LEU A 37 -5.90 -1.38 -11.89
N ASN A 38 -7.04 -1.70 -12.49
CA ASN A 38 -7.09 -2.41 -13.77
C ASN A 38 -6.64 -1.53 -14.94
N PHE A 39 -6.84 -0.21 -14.86
CA PHE A 39 -6.45 0.74 -15.90
C PHE A 39 -4.95 1.00 -15.88
N HIS A 40 -4.38 1.16 -14.70
CA HIS A 40 -2.98 1.56 -14.55
C HIS A 40 -2.03 0.36 -14.41
N ASN A 41 -2.53 -0.81 -13.99
CA ASN A 41 -1.76 -2.02 -13.74
C ASN A 41 -0.45 -1.74 -12.97
N PRO A 42 -0.55 -1.20 -11.74
CA PRO A 42 0.64 -0.80 -10.98
C PRO A 42 1.45 -2.00 -10.51
N ASP A 43 2.75 -1.82 -10.37
CA ASP A 43 3.62 -2.82 -9.72
C ASP A 43 3.44 -2.83 -8.20
N MET A 44 3.01 -1.70 -7.64
CA MET A 44 2.94 -1.47 -6.20
C MET A 44 1.83 -0.48 -5.83
N ILE A 45 1.16 -0.77 -4.71
CA ILE A 45 0.32 0.19 -3.98
C ILE A 45 1.02 0.51 -2.66
N VAL A 46 1.24 1.81 -2.44
CA VAL A 46 1.68 2.35 -1.17
C VAL A 46 0.49 3.07 -0.55
N PHE A 47 0.10 2.76 0.68
CA PHE A 47 -1.10 3.35 1.28
C PHE A 47 -0.88 3.74 2.74
N ASP A 48 -1.37 4.92 3.13
CA ASP A 48 -1.48 5.30 4.53
C ASP A 48 -2.59 4.50 5.20
N PHE A 49 -2.23 3.73 6.21
CA PHE A 49 -3.13 2.86 6.96
C PHE A 49 -4.23 3.65 7.67
N ASN A 50 -4.01 4.93 7.97
CA ASN A 50 -5.02 5.79 8.60
C ASN A 50 -6.10 6.26 7.62
N LEU A 51 -5.89 6.06 6.32
CA LEU A 51 -6.82 6.42 5.25
C LEU A 51 -7.67 5.25 4.79
N ILE A 52 -7.55 4.09 5.44
CA ILE A 52 -8.36 2.91 5.13
C ILE A 52 -9.11 2.40 6.36
N ASP A 53 -10.35 2.01 6.16
CA ASP A 53 -11.15 1.31 7.17
C ASP A 53 -10.97 -0.21 7.10
N TYR A 54 -11.73 -0.94 7.92
CA TYR A 54 -11.66 -2.39 8.00
C TYR A 54 -12.22 -3.10 6.75
N GLU A 55 -13.24 -2.54 6.11
CA GLU A 55 -13.83 -3.11 4.88
C GLU A 55 -12.84 -2.97 3.72
N GLN A 56 -12.18 -1.81 3.63
CA GLN A 56 -11.16 -1.51 2.64
C GLN A 56 -9.89 -2.35 2.83
N GLN A 57 -9.55 -2.70 4.07
CA GLN A 57 -8.49 -3.69 4.35
C GLN A 57 -8.81 -5.06 3.72
N PHE A 58 -10.06 -5.54 3.83
CA PHE A 58 -10.45 -6.79 3.17
C PHE A 58 -10.43 -6.70 1.64
N MET A 59 -10.76 -5.54 1.08
CA MET A 59 -10.61 -5.32 -0.37
C MET A 59 -9.15 -5.49 -0.81
N LEU A 60 -8.19 -5.01 -0.02
CA LEU A 60 -6.76 -5.26 -0.29
C LEU A 60 -6.38 -6.74 -0.13
N GLU A 61 -6.99 -7.48 0.80
CA GLU A 61 -6.78 -8.94 0.93
C GLU A 61 -7.31 -9.73 -0.27
N SER A 62 -8.25 -9.17 -1.05
CA SER A 62 -8.80 -9.80 -2.25
C SER A 62 -7.88 -9.71 -3.48
N LEU A 63 -6.82 -8.90 -3.40
CA LEU A 63 -5.86 -8.75 -4.50
C LEU A 63 -5.01 -10.01 -4.69
N PRO A 64 -4.50 -10.26 -5.91
CA PRO A 64 -3.71 -11.44 -6.20
C PRO A 64 -2.53 -11.60 -5.25
N LYS A 65 -2.24 -12.83 -4.86
CA LYS A 65 -1.12 -13.18 -3.97
C LYS A 65 0.21 -13.19 -4.74
N LYS A 66 1.32 -13.20 -4.00
CA LYS A 66 2.69 -13.18 -4.58
C LYS A 66 2.98 -14.33 -5.57
N SER A 67 2.31 -15.46 -5.42
CA SER A 67 2.43 -16.63 -6.30
C SER A 67 1.51 -16.58 -7.53
N GLU A 68 0.64 -15.58 -7.62
CA GLU A 68 -0.40 -15.48 -8.65
C GLU A 68 0.01 -14.49 -9.74
N ALA A 69 -0.58 -14.64 -10.93
CA ALA A 69 -0.41 -13.69 -12.01
C ALA A 69 -0.96 -12.31 -11.60
N ASN A 70 -0.33 -11.24 -12.10
CA ASN A 70 -0.71 -9.85 -11.80
C ASN A 70 -0.63 -9.49 -10.31
N TYR A 71 0.29 -10.11 -9.57
CA TYR A 71 0.60 -9.72 -8.20
C TYR A 71 1.00 -8.24 -8.12
N ILE A 72 0.32 -7.50 -7.24
CA ILE A 72 0.62 -6.11 -6.92
C ILE A 72 1.23 -6.07 -5.52
N LYS A 73 2.41 -5.46 -5.38
CA LYS A 73 3.04 -5.33 -4.07
C LYS A 73 2.31 -4.30 -3.21
N LEU A 74 1.88 -4.69 -2.02
CA LEU A 74 1.25 -3.81 -1.05
C LEU A 74 2.26 -3.31 -0.01
N VAL A 75 2.26 -2.01 0.28
CA VAL A 75 3.11 -1.37 1.29
C VAL A 75 2.27 -0.41 2.12
N ALA A 76 2.12 -0.70 3.41
CA ALA A 76 1.43 0.18 4.35
C ALA A 76 2.39 1.23 4.94
N ILE A 77 1.90 2.46 5.10
CA ILE A 77 2.54 3.57 5.81
C ILE A 77 1.70 3.88 7.05
N GLY A 78 2.35 4.13 8.18
CA GLY A 78 1.68 4.53 9.42
C GLY A 78 1.85 3.51 10.55
N LYS A 79 1.27 3.82 11.70
CA LYS A 79 1.32 2.96 12.88
C LYS A 79 0.06 2.11 12.90
N SER A 80 0.18 0.80 12.78
CA SER A 80 -0.93 -0.07 13.16
C SER A 80 -1.14 0.03 14.66
N PRO A 81 -2.36 0.35 15.15
CA PRO A 81 -2.64 0.36 16.58
C PRO A 81 -2.57 -1.04 17.21
N ILE A 82 -2.31 -2.11 16.43
CA ILE A 82 -2.55 -3.48 16.87
C ILE A 82 -1.37 -4.40 16.52
N LYS A 83 -0.35 -4.40 17.39
CA LYS A 83 0.67 -5.46 17.41
C LYS A 83 0.07 -6.87 17.55
N GLU A 84 -1.20 -7.00 17.97
CA GLU A 84 -1.91 -8.29 18.11
C GLU A 84 -2.78 -8.69 16.91
N ARG A 85 -3.25 -7.77 16.05
CA ARG A 85 -4.03 -8.10 14.82
C ARG A 85 -3.20 -8.02 13.54
N MET A 86 -2.04 -7.36 13.58
CA MET A 86 -1.08 -7.41 12.47
C MET A 86 -0.48 -8.81 12.29
N ALA A 87 -0.44 -9.66 13.32
CA ALA A 87 0.02 -11.03 13.17
C ALA A 87 -0.84 -11.76 12.13
N ASP A 88 -2.17 -11.68 12.20
CA ASP A 88 -3.06 -12.36 11.26
C ASP A 88 -3.04 -11.75 9.84
N PHE A 89 -2.90 -10.43 9.72
CA PHE A 89 -2.75 -9.78 8.41
C PHE A 89 -1.37 -10.07 7.82
N ALA A 90 -0.29 -9.81 8.55
CA ALA A 90 1.09 -10.05 8.10
C ALA A 90 1.37 -11.54 7.83
N LEU A 91 0.80 -12.48 8.61
CA LEU A 91 0.89 -13.93 8.36
C LEU A 91 0.25 -14.31 7.01
N LYS A 92 -0.80 -13.62 6.57
CA LYS A 92 -1.35 -13.81 5.21
C LYS A 92 -0.47 -13.20 4.11
N PHE A 93 0.35 -12.20 4.44
CA PHE A 93 1.26 -11.49 3.53
C PHE A 93 2.72 -11.96 3.63
N GLU A 94 3.02 -13.07 4.33
CA GLU A 94 4.38 -13.58 4.58
C GLU A 94 5.13 -13.96 3.29
N ASN A 95 5.75 -12.95 2.70
CA ASN A 95 7.19 -12.92 2.48
C ASN A 95 7.68 -11.47 2.31
N ALA A 96 7.47 -10.63 3.33
CA ALA A 96 8.17 -9.35 3.46
C ALA A 96 8.37 -8.96 4.93
N ALA A 97 9.38 -9.56 5.57
CA ALA A 97 9.96 -9.01 6.79
C ALA A 97 10.91 -7.84 6.46
N SER A 98 10.69 -6.69 7.08
CA SER A 98 11.61 -6.12 8.08
C SER A 98 11.11 -4.74 8.51
N PHE A 99 10.69 -4.63 9.76
CA PHE A 99 10.44 -3.37 10.43
C PHE A 99 11.77 -2.90 11.02
N ASN A 100 12.38 -1.85 10.45
CA ASN A 100 13.31 -1.02 11.21
C ASN A 100 12.52 0.16 11.76
N ALA A 101 12.08 0.01 13.01
CA ALA A 101 11.69 1.13 13.82
C ALA A 101 12.96 1.88 14.23
N THR A 102 13.29 2.96 13.52
CA THR A 102 14.17 3.99 14.07
C THR A 102 13.38 5.28 14.19
N VAL A 103 13.10 5.61 15.45
CA VAL A 103 12.50 6.82 15.97
C VAL A 103 13.32 8.03 15.53
N PHE A 104 12.68 9.03 14.93
CA PHE A 104 12.91 10.45 15.21
C PHE A 104 11.60 11.21 15.01
#